data_AF-A0A8X6PBY3-F1
#
_entry.id   AF-A0A8X6PBY3-F1
#
_cell.length_a   1.000
_cell.length_b   1.000
_cell.length_c   1.000
_cell.angle_alpha   90.00
_cell.angle_beta   90.00
_cell.angle_gamma   90.00
#
_symmetry.space_group_name_H-M   'P 1'
#
loop_
_entity.id
_entity.type
_entity.pdbx_description
1 polymer ?
#
loop_
_entity_poly.entity_id
_entity_poly.type
_entity_poly.pdbx_seq_one_letter_code
_entity_poly.pdbx_strand_id
1 'polypeptide(L)'
;MIKNSVSKPVCKTKLCVNLFLQCIYCGQATSAISSDMTNGFDDINIRLAYGMRCIGKGNNAAKTFCAIINLPPHPAKFELHYDILLRSLIKVSSESMRNAVEDTVKNNNSNRDHISISW
;
A
#
# COMPACT_ATOMS: atom_id res chain seq x y z
N MET A 1 4.74 -37.69 -16.77
CA MET A 1 4.08 -36.73 -15.87
C MET A 1 4.94 -35.50 -15.72
N ILE A 2 4.62 -34.43 -16.44
CA ILE A 2 5.34 -33.15 -16.35
C ILE A 2 4.82 -32.43 -15.11
N LYS A 3 5.61 -32.42 -14.03
CA LYS A 3 5.35 -31.57 -12.86
C LYS A 3 5.71 -30.14 -13.25
N ASN A 4 4.78 -29.40 -13.83
CA ASN A 4 4.92 -27.94 -13.90
C ASN A 4 4.80 -27.40 -12.48
N SER A 5 5.95 -27.19 -11.84
CA SER A 5 6.05 -26.49 -10.58
C SER A 5 5.68 -25.03 -10.80
N VAL A 6 4.38 -24.72 -10.78
CA VAL A 6 3.92 -23.35 -10.61
C VAL A 6 4.43 -22.90 -9.24
N SER A 7 5.41 -21.99 -9.24
CA SER A 7 5.95 -21.40 -8.02
C SER A 7 4.80 -20.79 -7.25
N LYS A 8 4.51 -21.32 -6.05
CA LYS A 8 3.46 -20.77 -5.20
C LYS A 8 3.80 -19.31 -4.89
N PRO A 9 2.93 -18.34 -5.24
CA PRO A 9 3.13 -16.98 -4.77
C PRO A 9 3.11 -16.98 -3.24
N VAL A 10 4.23 -16.61 -2.62
CA VAL A 10 4.33 -16.61 -1.16
C VAL A 10 3.81 -15.27 -0.67
N CYS A 11 2.58 -15.26 -0.18
CA CYS A 11 2.13 -14.16 0.66
C CYS A 11 2.94 -14.19 1.96
N LYS A 12 3.80 -13.18 2.16
CA LYS A 12 4.72 -13.14 3.31
C LYS A 12 4.07 -12.59 4.58
N THR A 13 2.90 -11.97 4.46
CA THR A 13 2.19 -11.39 5.60
C THR A 13 0.82 -11.99 5.82
N LYS A 14 0.28 -11.71 6.99
CA LYS A 14 -0.88 -12.39 7.55
C LYS A 14 -2.21 -11.92 6.95
N LEU A 15 -2.30 -10.69 6.41
CA LEU A 15 -3.56 -10.16 5.87
C LEU A 15 -3.76 -10.35 4.37
N CYS A 16 -2.70 -10.72 3.65
CA CYS A 16 -2.81 -11.04 2.23
C CYS A 16 -3.18 -12.52 2.06
N VAL A 17 -3.99 -12.82 1.06
CA VAL A 17 -4.51 -14.16 0.78
C VAL A 17 -4.01 -14.58 -0.59
N ASN A 18 -3.51 -15.82 -0.69
CA ASN A 18 -3.24 -16.46 -1.98
C ASN A 18 -4.36 -17.47 -2.27
N LEU A 19 -5.18 -17.17 -3.27
CA LEU A 19 -6.19 -18.07 -3.80
C LEU A 19 -5.53 -18.99 -4.83
N PHE A 20 -5.54 -20.29 -4.57
CA PHE A 20 -5.03 -21.31 -5.47
C PHE A 20 -6.17 -22.21 -5.95
N LEU A 21 -6.36 -22.29 -7.27
CA LEU A 21 -7.37 -23.12 -7.91
C LEU A 21 -6.65 -24.17 -8.77
N GLN A 22 -6.96 -25.45 -8.55
CA GLN A 22 -6.41 -26.55 -9.32
C GLN A 22 -7.53 -27.46 -9.83
N CYS A 23 -7.51 -27.73 -11.14
CA CYS A 23 -8.39 -28.73 -11.72
C CYS A 23 -7.87 -30.13 -11.39
N ILE A 24 -8.71 -30.94 -10.74
CA ILE A 24 -8.37 -32.31 -10.33
C ILE A 24 -8.18 -33.23 -11.56
N TYR A 25 -8.90 -32.96 -12.67
CA TYR A 25 -8.91 -33.82 -13.85
C TYR A 25 -7.75 -33.55 -14.83
N CYS A 26 -7.47 -32.28 -15.13
CA CYS A 26 -6.42 -31.90 -16.09
C CYS A 26 -5.13 -31.39 -15.44
N GLY A 27 -5.12 -31.22 -14.11
CA GLY A 27 -3.95 -30.77 -13.35
C GLY A 27 -3.57 -29.29 -13.52
N GLN A 28 -4.29 -28.55 -14.39
CA GLN A 28 -4.09 -27.12 -14.58
C GLN A 28 -4.35 -26.36 -13.28
N ALA A 29 -3.51 -25.38 -12.98
CA ALA A 29 -3.64 -24.57 -11.79
C ALA A 29 -3.49 -23.08 -12.10
N THR A 30 -4.23 -22.25 -11.38
CA THR A 30 -4.08 -20.81 -11.38
C THR A 30 -4.01 -20.29 -9.94
N SER A 31 -3.35 -19.16 -9.75
CA SER A 31 -3.25 -18.52 -8.44
C SER A 31 -3.41 -17.01 -8.54
N ALA A 32 -4.08 -16.42 -7.57
CA ALA A 32 -4.25 -14.97 -7.45
C ALA A 32 -3.94 -14.53 -6.01
N ILE A 33 -3.27 -13.39 -5.85
CA ILE A 33 -3.01 -12.79 -4.54
C ILE A 33 -3.99 -11.63 -4.35
N SER A 34 -4.53 -11.48 -3.14
CA SER A 34 -5.47 -10.40 -2.78
C SER A 34 -4.83 -9.02 -2.61
N SER A 35 -3.51 -8.93 -2.74
CA SER A 35 -2.71 -7.73 -2.46
C SER A 35 -1.48 -7.72 -3.36
N ASP A 36 -1.17 -6.56 -3.89
CA ASP A 36 0.15 -6.29 -4.48
C ASP A 36 1.20 -6.08 -3.39
N MET A 37 2.46 -6.09 -3.79
CA MET A 37 3.60 -5.84 -2.91
C MET A 37 4.39 -4.63 -3.38
N THR A 38 4.41 -3.58 -2.57
CA THR A 38 5.18 -2.36 -2.83
C THR A 38 6.40 -2.32 -1.92
N ASN A 39 7.60 -2.20 -2.49
CA ASN A 39 8.87 -2.13 -1.75
C ASN A 39 9.07 -3.27 -0.72
N GLY A 40 8.54 -4.46 -1.00
CA GLY A 40 8.65 -5.63 -0.10
C GLY A 40 7.60 -5.68 1.02
N PHE A 41 6.58 -4.82 0.98
CA PHE A 41 5.46 -4.80 1.91
C PHE A 41 4.15 -5.01 1.17
N ASP A 42 3.27 -5.85 1.72
CA ASP A 42 1.94 -6.06 1.15
C ASP A 42 1.08 -4.80 1.32
N ASP A 43 0.53 -4.30 0.22
CA ASP A 43 -0.27 -3.08 0.14
C ASP A 43 -1.44 -3.09 1.13
N ILE A 44 -2.04 -4.26 1.37
CA ILE A 44 -3.15 -4.40 2.31
C ILE A 44 -2.77 -4.02 3.75
N ASN A 45 -1.53 -4.29 4.18
CA ASN A 45 -1.05 -3.87 5.51
C ASN A 45 -0.79 -2.36 5.55
N ILE A 46 -0.24 -1.79 4.46
CA ILE A 46 -0.04 -0.34 4.35
C ILE A 46 -1.38 0.38 4.43
N ARG A 47 -2.41 -0.12 3.73
CA ARG A 47 -3.77 0.43 3.77
C ARG A 47 -4.40 0.33 5.16
N LEU A 48 -4.22 -0.78 5.87
CA LEU A 48 -4.69 -0.90 7.25
C LEU A 48 -3.98 0.09 8.17
N ALA A 49 -2.66 0.24 8.05
CA ALA A 49 -1.89 1.20 8.82
C ALA A 49 -2.33 2.65 8.55
N TYR A 50 -2.58 2.97 7.29
CA TYR A 50 -3.13 4.27 6.87
C TYR A 50 -4.52 4.52 7.46
N GLY A 51 -5.44 3.56 7.31
CA GLY A 51 -6.80 3.68 7.84
C GLY A 51 -6.82 3.89 9.36
N MET A 52 -5.98 3.16 10.09
CA MET A 52 -5.81 3.33 11.54
C MET A 52 -5.29 4.73 11.89
N ARG A 53 -4.33 5.27 11.11
CA ARG A 53 -3.84 6.65 11.29
C ARG A 53 -4.91 7.69 11.05
N CYS A 54 -5.75 7.54 10.01
CA CYS A 54 -6.84 8.47 9.70
C CYS A 54 -7.85 8.59 10.84
N ILE A 55 -8.10 7.52 11.59
CA ILE A 55 -9.00 7.52 12.76
C ILE A 55 -8.27 7.82 14.08
N GLY A 56 -7.00 8.22 14.03
CA GLY A 56 -6.20 8.53 15.22
C GLY A 56 -5.89 7.31 16.10
N LYS A 57 -5.87 6.10 15.52
CA LYS A 57 -5.64 4.85 16.23
C LYS A 57 -4.29 4.23 15.82
N GLY A 58 -3.58 3.71 16.82
CA GLY A 58 -2.27 3.10 16.64
C GLY A 58 -2.31 1.59 16.45
N ASN A 59 -1.12 0.97 16.47
CA ASN A 59 -0.90 -0.47 16.34
C ASN A 59 -1.81 -1.32 17.26
N ASN A 60 -2.01 -0.89 18.52
CA ASN A 60 -2.81 -1.69 19.46
C ASN A 60 -4.27 -1.82 19.01
N ALA A 61 -4.86 -0.72 18.52
CA ALA A 61 -6.20 -0.74 17.97
C ALA A 61 -6.28 -1.55 16.67
N ALA A 62 -5.24 -1.52 15.84
CA ALA A 62 -5.16 -2.35 14.65
C ALA A 62 -5.17 -3.85 15.00
N LYS A 63 -4.40 -4.26 16.02
CA LYS A 63 -4.41 -5.63 16.54
C LYS A 63 -5.78 -6.02 17.09
N THR A 64 -6.40 -5.15 17.89
CA THR A 64 -7.75 -5.37 18.42
C THR A 64 -8.77 -5.50 17.29
N PHE A 65 -8.71 -4.62 16.28
CA PHE A 65 -9.57 -4.69 15.11
C PHE A 65 -9.42 -6.03 14.40
N CYS A 66 -8.19 -6.44 14.05
CA CYS A 66 -7.94 -7.75 13.44
C CYS A 66 -8.52 -8.90 14.29
N ALA A 67 -8.36 -8.86 15.60
CA ALA A 67 -8.92 -9.87 16.50
C ALA A 67 -10.46 -9.90 16.48
N ILE A 68 -11.13 -8.73 16.49
CA ILE A 68 -12.60 -8.62 16.49
C ILE A 68 -13.20 -9.23 15.23
N ILE A 69 -12.58 -9.00 14.06
CA ILE A 69 -13.10 -9.50 12.78
C ILE A 69 -12.45 -10.81 12.33
N ASN A 70 -11.82 -11.54 13.26
CA ASN A 70 -11.17 -12.83 13.02
C ASN A 70 -10.16 -12.81 11.86
N LEU A 71 -9.46 -11.67 11.70
CA LEU A 71 -8.36 -11.56 10.76
C LEU A 71 -7.04 -12.00 11.43
N PRO A 72 -6.11 -12.54 10.64
CA PRO A 72 -4.78 -12.84 11.11
C PRO A 72 -4.10 -11.60 11.72
N PRO A 73 -3.35 -11.75 12.83
CA PRO A 73 -2.80 -10.61 13.55
C PRO A 73 -1.84 -9.82 12.66
N HIS A 74 -2.02 -8.50 12.62
CA HIS A 74 -1.17 -7.58 11.88
C HIS A 74 0.32 -7.80 12.19
N PRO A 75 1.24 -7.68 11.20
CA PRO A 75 2.68 -7.83 11.43
C PRO A 75 3.18 -6.97 12.60
N ALA A 76 4.09 -7.54 13.39
CA ALA A 76 4.61 -6.93 14.62
C ALA A 76 5.29 -5.56 14.40
N LYS A 77 5.77 -5.30 13.18
CA LYS A 77 6.52 -4.09 12.81
C LYS A 77 5.64 -3.01 12.19
N PHE A 78 4.61 -2.59 12.91
CA PHE A 78 3.66 -1.55 12.47
C PHE A 78 4.35 -0.24 12.07
N GLU A 79 5.44 0.10 12.76
CA GLU A 79 6.26 1.29 12.53
C GLU A 79 6.83 1.34 11.10
N LEU A 80 7.22 0.20 10.52
CA LEU A 80 7.74 0.16 9.15
C LEU A 80 6.70 0.64 8.13
N HIS A 81 5.42 0.34 8.36
CA HIS A 81 4.35 0.83 7.47
C HIS A 81 4.14 2.33 7.63
N TYR A 82 4.33 2.88 8.84
CA TYR A 82 4.29 4.33 9.04
C TYR A 82 5.45 5.04 8.35
N ASP A 83 6.65 4.48 8.36
CA ASP A 83 7.79 5.06 7.65
C ASP A 83 7.56 5.12 6.14
N ILE A 84 6.97 4.07 5.57
CA ILE A 84 6.61 4.03 4.15
C ILE A 84 5.57 5.11 3.86
N LEU A 85 4.51 5.19 4.68
CA LEU A 85 3.47 6.20 4.52
C LEU A 85 4.04 7.62 4.64
N LEU A 86 4.94 7.86 5.59
CA LEU A 86 5.59 9.15 5.79
C LEU A 86 6.45 9.53 4.57
N ARG A 87 7.27 8.61 4.05
CA ARG A 87 8.09 8.87 2.85
C ARG A 87 7.23 9.16 1.63
N SER A 88 6.18 8.37 1.42
CA SER A 88 5.23 8.59 0.32
C SER A 88 4.52 9.93 0.46
N LEU A 89 4.11 10.30 1.68
CA LEU A 89 3.48 11.58 1.96
C LEU A 89 4.43 12.74 1.65
N ILE A 90 5.66 12.71 2.20
CA ILE A 90 6.69 13.74 1.93
C ILE A 90 6.93 13.89 0.44
N LYS A 91 7.07 12.78 -0.29
CA LYS A 91 7.28 12.80 -1.75
C LYS A 91 6.12 13.48 -2.47
N VAL A 92 4.89 13.03 -2.24
CA VAL A 92 3.69 13.58 -2.91
C VAL A 92 3.50 15.05 -2.56
N SER A 93 3.68 15.44 -1.29
CA SER A 93 3.59 16.84 -0.87
C SER A 93 4.65 17.71 -1.55
N SER A 94 5.90 17.22 -1.63
CA SER A 94 6.99 17.95 -2.27
C SER A 94 6.77 18.12 -3.77
N GLU A 95 6.34 17.05 -4.45
CA GLU A 95 6.00 17.07 -5.88
C GLU A 95 4.80 17.97 -6.15
N SER A 96 3.76 17.91 -5.31
CA SER A 96 2.58 18.77 -5.43
C SER A 96 2.92 20.25 -5.28
N MET A 97 3.71 20.62 -4.26
CA MET A 97 4.16 22.00 -4.10
C MET A 97 5.01 22.48 -5.28
N ARG A 98 5.93 21.63 -5.76
CA ARG A 98 6.75 21.94 -6.93
C ARG A 98 5.90 22.17 -8.18
N ASN A 99 4.96 21.27 -8.45
CA ASN A 99 4.06 21.36 -9.60
C ASN A 99 3.19 22.62 -9.52
N ALA A 100 2.66 22.97 -8.34
CA ALA A 100 1.88 24.20 -8.16
C ALA A 100 2.68 25.47 -8.49
N VAL A 101 3.98 25.50 -8.12
CA VAL A 101 4.88 26.59 -8.49
C VAL A 101 5.12 26.61 -10.01
N GLU A 102 5.44 25.46 -10.60
CA GLU A 102 5.70 25.35 -12.04
C GLU A 102 4.47 25.77 -12.88
N ASP A 103 3.27 25.36 -12.47
CA ASP A 103 2.02 25.70 -13.15
C ASP A 103 1.71 27.20 -13.03
N THR A 104 2.00 27.82 -11.88
CA THR A 104 1.85 29.27 -11.71
C THR A 104 2.83 30.06 -12.59
N VAL A 105 4.08 29.60 -12.69
CA VAL A 105 5.11 30.26 -13.53
C VAL A 105 4.77 30.15 -15.03
N LYS A 106 4.25 29.00 -15.48
CA LYS A 106 3.80 28.81 -16.86
C LYS A 106 2.64 29.72 -17.22
N ASN A 107 1.66 29.87 -16.32
CA ASN A 107 0.51 30.74 -16.56
C ASN A 107 0.85 32.24 -16.52
N ASN A 108 1.91 32.65 -15.82
CA ASN A 108 2.35 34.05 -15.67
C ASN A 108 3.45 34.49 -16.67
N ASN A 109 3.58 33.82 -17.83
CA ASN A 109 4.55 34.21 -18.88
C ASN A 109 6.00 34.36 -18.35
N SER A 110 6.44 33.44 -17.48
CA SER A 110 7.81 33.40 -16.92
C SER A 110 8.16 34.48 -15.88
N ASN A 111 7.21 35.31 -15.43
CA ASN A 111 7.49 36.26 -14.35
C ASN A 111 7.38 35.57 -12.99
N ARG A 112 8.51 35.39 -12.29
CA ARG A 112 8.58 34.66 -11.00
C ARG A 112 8.29 35.53 -9.78
N ASP A 113 8.19 36.84 -9.96
CA ASP A 113 8.23 37.81 -8.86
C ASP A 113 6.87 38.00 -8.17
N HIS A 114 5.80 37.41 -8.70
CA HIS A 114 4.47 37.41 -8.07
C HIS A 114 3.78 36.05 -8.22
N ILE A 115 3.95 35.17 -7.23
CA ILE A 115 3.17 33.95 -7.04
C ILE A 115 2.10 34.24 -5.99
N SER A 116 0.92 34.67 -6.42
CA SER A 116 -0.25 34.84 -5.54
C SER A 116 -1.08 33.55 -5.56
N ILE A 117 -1.05 32.82 -4.45
CA ILE A 117 -1.86 31.62 -4.25
C ILE A 117 -3.24 32.09 -3.77
N SER A 118 -4.23 32.14 -4.66
CA SER A 118 -5.63 32.38 -4.30
C SER A 118 -6.27 31.05 -3.89
N TRP A 119 -6.83 30.99 -2.69
CA TRP A 119 -7.67 29.89 -2.22
C TRP A 119 -9.13 30.07 -2.66
#